data_AF-A0A7S0VIH0-F1
#
_entry.id   AF-A0A7S0VIH0-F1
#
_cell.length_a   1.000
_cell.length_b   1.000
_cell.length_c   1.000
_cell.angle_alpha   90.00
_cell.angle_beta   90.00
_cell.angle_gamma   90.00
#
_symmetry.space_group_name_H-M   'P 1'
#
loop_
_entity.id
_entity.type
_entity.pdbx_description
1 polymer ?
#
loop_
_entity_poly.entity_id
_entity_poly.type
_entity_poly.pdbx_seq_one_letter_code
_entity_poly.pdbx_strand_id
1 'polypeptide(L)'
;SEVSNMAGDTPPGEDLQVKHVLGFRGHDRKSNLLLLLTGELAYYTGCLCVVMDASSRSQRVFTGHATEVVCMAAHPDGLTIATAEAGGCAVLVWNAVTLAVVSRVPMEGR
;
A
#
# COMPACT_ATOMS: atom_id res chain seq x y z
N SER A 1 24.85 -46.22 13.15
CA SER A 1 23.58 -45.66 12.65
C SER A 1 23.26 -44.45 13.51
N GLU A 2 22.93 -43.27 13.03
CA GLU A 2 22.73 -42.76 11.68
C GLU A 2 22.56 -41.23 11.83
N VAL A 3 23.24 -40.49 10.95
CA VAL A 3 23.00 -39.12 10.46
C VAL A 3 22.71 -37.94 11.41
N SER A 4 23.76 -37.12 11.54
CA SER A 4 23.73 -35.66 11.52
C SER A 4 22.82 -35.08 10.41
N ASN A 5 21.82 -34.25 10.75
CA ASN A 5 21.49 -32.98 10.05
C ASN A 5 20.33 -32.24 10.72
N MET A 6 20.59 -31.06 11.31
CA MET A 6 19.58 -30.00 11.47
C MET A 6 20.21 -28.66 11.05
N ALA A 7 20.67 -28.59 9.81
CA ALA A 7 20.80 -27.33 9.10
C ALA A 7 19.55 -27.19 8.24
N GLY A 8 18.62 -26.28 8.59
CA GLY A 8 17.50 -26.03 7.68
C GLY A 8 16.25 -25.35 8.23
N ASP A 9 16.33 -24.52 9.26
CA ASP A 9 15.19 -23.66 9.63
C ASP A 9 15.60 -22.18 9.74
N THR A 10 16.57 -21.77 8.93
CA THR A 10 16.79 -20.36 8.64
C THR A 10 15.79 -19.93 7.58
N PRO A 11 14.95 -18.90 7.81
CA PRO A 11 14.10 -18.36 6.77
C PRO A 11 14.94 -18.03 5.53
N PRO A 12 14.38 -18.20 4.30
CA PRO A 12 15.11 -17.87 3.09
C PRO A 12 15.67 -16.45 3.20
N GLY A 13 16.96 -16.25 2.91
CA GLY A 13 17.60 -14.93 2.96
C GLY A 13 17.16 -13.98 1.83
N GLU A 14 16.05 -14.31 1.16
CA GLU A 14 15.50 -13.62 0.01
C GLU A 14 14.22 -12.90 0.44
N ASP A 15 14.16 -11.58 0.25
CA ASP A 15 12.96 -10.79 0.54
C ASP A 15 11.98 -10.84 -0.64
N LEU A 16 10.74 -11.20 -0.36
CA LEU A 16 9.66 -11.16 -1.35
C LEU A 16 9.13 -9.73 -1.50
N GLN A 17 9.20 -9.22 -2.73
CA GLN A 17 8.66 -7.91 -3.09
C GLN A 17 7.44 -8.08 -3.99
N VAL A 18 6.40 -7.27 -3.74
CA VAL A 18 5.22 -7.27 -4.59
C VAL A 18 5.60 -6.74 -5.97
N LYS A 19 5.55 -7.63 -6.98
CA LYS A 19 5.85 -7.25 -8.37
C LYS A 19 4.70 -6.50 -9.02
N HIS A 20 3.49 -6.99 -8.85
CA HIS A 20 2.27 -6.39 -9.37
C HIS A 20 1.06 -6.79 -8.54
N VAL A 21 0.13 -5.85 -8.39
CA VAL A 21 -1.18 -6.09 -7.83
C VAL A 21 -2.19 -6.18 -8.98
N LEU A 22 -2.82 -7.34 -9.12
CA LEU A 22 -3.86 -7.59 -10.10
C LEU A 22 -5.23 -7.55 -9.41
N GLY A 23 -6.02 -6.51 -9.68
CA GLY A 23 -7.37 -6.37 -9.16
C GLY A 23 -7.71 -4.95 -8.69
N PHE A 24 -8.92 -4.52 -8.97
CA PHE A 24 -9.48 -3.24 -8.53
C PHE A 24 -10.79 -3.51 -7.79
N ARG A 25 -10.92 -2.99 -6.58
CA ARG A 25 -12.09 -3.23 -5.73
C ARG A 25 -13.21 -2.23 -6.00
N GLY A 26 -13.79 -2.28 -7.20
CA GLY A 26 -14.84 -1.33 -7.63
C GLY A 26 -16.27 -1.65 -7.19
N HIS A 27 -16.51 -2.84 -6.61
CA HIS A 27 -17.86 -3.37 -6.40
C HIS A 27 -18.57 -2.82 -5.14
N ASP A 28 -17.84 -2.59 -4.05
CA ASP A 28 -18.40 -2.21 -2.75
C ASP A 28 -17.94 -0.83 -2.23
N ARG A 29 -17.05 -0.14 -2.95
CA ARG A 29 -16.49 1.16 -2.55
C ARG A 29 -16.57 2.17 -3.71
N LYS A 30 -16.95 3.42 -3.37
CA LYS A 30 -16.94 4.57 -4.28
C LYS A 30 -15.68 5.41 -4.01
N SER A 31 -15.15 6.11 -5.02
CA SER A 31 -14.01 7.03 -4.90
C SER A 31 -12.67 6.39 -4.47
N ASN A 32 -12.37 5.18 -4.94
CA ASN A 32 -11.14 4.45 -4.64
C ASN A 32 -10.15 4.34 -5.81
N LEU A 33 -10.40 5.09 -6.89
CA LEU A 33 -9.49 5.28 -8.02
C LEU A 33 -9.29 6.78 -8.22
N LEU A 34 -8.06 7.26 -8.05
CA LEU A 34 -7.69 8.66 -8.18
C LEU A 34 -6.71 8.81 -9.35
N LEU A 35 -6.93 9.81 -10.20
CA LEU A 35 -5.95 10.21 -11.19
C LEU A 35 -5.07 11.30 -10.57
N LEU A 36 -3.78 11.03 -10.45
CA LEU A 36 -2.80 11.99 -9.97
C LEU A 36 -2.46 13.01 -11.06
N LEU A 37 -1.96 14.18 -10.65
CA LEU A 37 -1.48 15.21 -11.58
C LEU A 37 -0.30 14.71 -12.45
N THR A 38 0.41 13.67 -11.99
CA THR A 38 1.46 12.97 -12.76
C THR A 38 0.90 12.14 -13.93
N GLY A 39 -0.42 11.95 -14.01
CA GLY A 39 -1.08 11.06 -14.98
C GLY A 39 -1.18 9.60 -14.50
N GLU A 40 -0.73 9.31 -13.29
CA GLU A 40 -0.74 7.97 -12.70
C GLU A 40 -2.06 7.69 -11.97
N LEU A 41 -2.42 6.41 -11.88
CA LEU A 41 -3.61 5.92 -11.18
C LEU A 41 -3.23 5.50 -9.76
N ALA A 42 -3.89 6.08 -8.75
CA ALA A 42 -3.78 5.64 -7.37
C ALA A 42 -5.04 4.89 -6.92
N TYR A 43 -4.87 3.70 -6.34
CA TYR A 43 -5.96 2.89 -5.79
C TYR A 43 -5.47 2.02 -4.64
N TYR A 44 -6.38 1.37 -3.90
CA TYR A 44 -6.03 0.45 -2.83
C TYR A 44 -6.73 -0.90 -2.98
N THR A 45 -6.11 -1.94 -2.41
CA THR A 45 -6.69 -3.28 -2.28
C THR A 45 -6.11 -3.98 -1.05
N GLY A 46 -6.96 -4.59 -0.23
CA GLY A 46 -6.54 -5.13 1.07
C GLY A 46 -5.83 -4.06 1.91
N CYS A 47 -4.63 -4.34 2.39
CA CYS A 47 -3.77 -3.40 3.12
C CYS A 47 -2.80 -2.59 2.23
N LEU A 48 -2.86 -2.76 0.91
CA LEU A 48 -1.92 -2.18 -0.04
C LEU A 48 -2.49 -0.94 -0.73
N CYS A 49 -1.66 0.07 -0.95
CA CYS A 49 -1.95 1.19 -1.85
C CYS A 49 -1.03 1.10 -3.07
N VAL A 50 -1.58 1.30 -4.27
CA VAL A 50 -0.89 1.15 -5.53
C VAL A 50 -0.93 2.47 -6.28
N VAL A 51 0.22 2.91 -6.79
CA VAL A 51 0.35 3.98 -7.78
C VAL A 51 0.83 3.35 -9.08
N MET A 52 0.01 3.40 -10.12
CA MET A 52 0.23 2.75 -11.41
C MET A 52 0.40 3.79 -12.51
N ASP A 53 1.52 3.72 -13.22
CA ASP A 53 1.67 4.39 -14.51
C ASP A 53 1.04 3.49 -15.59
N ALA A 54 -0.08 3.93 -16.18
CA ALA A 54 -0.80 3.18 -17.19
C ALA A 54 -0.05 3.07 -18.52
N SER A 55 0.82 4.03 -18.83
CA SER A 55 1.60 4.08 -20.08
C SER A 55 2.76 3.09 -20.03
N SER A 56 3.53 3.08 -18.94
CA SER A 56 4.64 2.14 -18.75
C SER A 56 4.23 0.81 -18.13
N ARG A 57 2.99 0.71 -17.63
CA ARG A 57 2.48 -0.41 -16.81
C ARG A 57 3.30 -0.69 -15.55
N SER A 58 4.08 0.29 -15.09
CA SER A 58 4.84 0.17 -13.84
C SER A 58 3.94 0.44 -12.64
N GLN A 59 4.26 -0.20 -11.51
CA GLN A 59 3.52 -0.04 -10.25
C GLN A 59 4.49 0.26 -9.12
N ARG A 60 4.09 1.19 -8.27
CA ARG A 60 4.69 1.43 -6.96
C ARG A 60 3.67 1.05 -5.90
N VAL A 61 4.12 0.28 -4.90
CA VAL A 61 3.24 -0.26 -3.86
C VAL A 61 3.65 0.30 -2.51
N PHE A 62 2.73 0.99 -1.85
CA PHE A 62 2.88 1.47 -0.48
C PHE A 62 2.29 0.44 0.50
N THR A 63 3.11 -0.01 1.44
CA THR A 63 2.84 -1.11 2.38
C THR A 63 2.85 -0.65 3.84
N GLY A 64 2.35 0.56 4.13
CA GLY A 64 2.40 1.13 5.48
C GLY A 64 1.29 0.68 6.44
N HIS A 65 0.18 0.14 5.93
CA HIS A 65 -1.00 -0.18 6.75
C HIS A 65 -0.93 -1.58 7.34
N ALA A 66 -1.32 -1.72 8.61
CA ALA A 66 -1.34 -3.00 9.29
C ALA A 66 -2.63 -3.79 9.03
N THR A 67 -3.72 -3.07 8.74
CA THR A 67 -5.03 -3.65 8.43
C THR A 67 -5.53 -3.16 7.06
N GLU A 68 -6.75 -3.57 6.71
CA GLU A 68 -7.39 -3.23 5.44
C GLU A 68 -7.53 -1.71 5.26
N VAL A 69 -7.10 -1.18 4.12
CA VAL A 69 -7.34 0.21 3.74
C VAL A 69 -8.80 0.37 3.36
N VAL A 70 -9.47 1.33 3.99
CA VAL A 70 -10.91 1.56 3.79
C VAL A 70 -11.20 2.85 3.03
N CYS A 71 -10.25 3.78 2.98
CA CYS A 71 -10.40 5.07 2.32
C CYS A 71 -9.06 5.60 1.80
N MET A 72 -9.12 6.38 0.71
CA MET A 72 -8.00 7.09 0.10
C MET A 72 -8.45 8.48 -0.37
N ALA A 73 -7.62 9.49 -0.15
CA ALA A 73 -7.81 10.84 -0.66
C ALA A 73 -6.48 11.41 -1.16
N ALA A 74 -6.50 12.08 -2.32
CA ALA A 74 -5.35 12.81 -2.84
C ALA A 74 -5.46 14.30 -2.47
N HIS A 75 -4.34 14.87 -2.07
CA HIS A 75 -4.22 16.31 -1.86
C HIS A 75 -4.14 17.04 -3.22
N PRO A 76 -4.62 18.29 -3.33
CA PRO A 76 -4.56 19.06 -4.58
C PRO A 76 -3.15 19.32 -5.12
N ASP A 77 -2.10 19.12 -4.32
CA ASP A 77 -0.71 19.16 -4.80
C ASP A 77 -0.36 18.02 -5.78
N GLY A 78 -1.19 16.98 -5.87
CA GLY A 78 -1.00 15.82 -6.74
C GLY A 78 0.11 14.86 -6.31
N LEU A 79 0.74 15.10 -5.17
CA LEU A 79 1.88 14.34 -4.65
C LEU A 79 1.58 13.70 -3.32
N THR A 80 0.66 14.25 -2.55
CA THR A 80 0.35 13.78 -1.20
C THR A 80 -0.94 12.97 -1.21
N ILE A 81 -0.91 11.79 -0.59
CA ILE A 81 -2.05 10.90 -0.45
C ILE A 81 -2.27 10.61 1.03
N ALA A 82 -3.53 10.66 1.47
CA ALA A 82 -3.97 10.21 2.77
C ALA A 82 -4.76 8.91 2.64
N THR A 83 -4.44 7.90 3.44
CA THR A 83 -5.13 6.61 3.47
C THR A 83 -5.46 6.20 4.91
N ALA A 84 -6.63 5.62 5.12
CA ALA A 84 -7.13 5.22 6.43
C ALA A 84 -7.31 3.70 6.53
N GLU A 85 -6.95 3.13 7.68
CA GLU A 85 -7.08 1.70 7.94
C GLU A 85 -8.35 1.33 8.73
N ALA A 86 -8.84 0.11 8.51
CA ALA A 86 -9.99 -0.46 9.19
C ALA A 86 -9.74 -0.58 10.70
N GLY A 87 -10.81 -0.39 11.48
CA GLY A 87 -10.72 -0.38 12.94
C GLY A 87 -10.32 0.98 13.52
N GLY A 88 -10.08 1.99 12.67
CA GLY A 88 -9.76 3.34 13.13
C GLY A 88 -8.44 3.39 13.87
N CYS A 89 -7.43 2.62 13.42
CA CYS A 89 -6.16 2.52 14.10
C CYS A 89 -5.17 3.62 13.66
N ALA A 90 -5.15 3.99 12.37
CA ALA A 90 -4.31 5.06 11.86
C ALA A 90 -4.79 5.64 10.53
N VAL A 91 -4.44 6.91 10.33
CA VAL A 91 -4.40 7.55 9.01
C VAL A 91 -2.94 7.79 8.64
N LEU A 92 -2.53 7.33 7.46
CA LEU A 92 -1.19 7.54 6.92
C LEU A 92 -1.26 8.58 5.81
N VAL A 93 -0.43 9.61 5.93
CA VAL A 93 -0.18 10.61 4.89
C VAL A 93 1.19 10.31 4.30
N TRP A 94 1.26 10.13 2.99
CA TRP A 94 2.46 9.68 2.30
C TRP A 94 2.59 10.34 0.92
N ASN A 95 3.80 10.35 0.39
CA ASN A 95 4.10 10.94 -0.91
C ASN A 95 3.99 9.87 -2.03
N ALA A 96 3.21 10.13 -3.07
CA ALA A 96 2.89 9.20 -4.16
C ALA A 96 4.08 8.84 -5.07
N VAL A 97 5.13 9.67 -5.07
CA VAL A 97 6.34 9.45 -5.87
C VAL A 97 7.35 8.62 -5.09
N THR A 98 7.67 9.07 -3.87
CA THR A 98 8.72 8.45 -3.03
C THR A 98 8.21 7.31 -2.17
N LEU A 99 6.89 7.18 -1.99
CA LEU A 99 6.21 6.30 -1.04
C LEU A 99 6.59 6.54 0.43
N ALA A 100 7.28 7.65 0.73
CA ALA A 100 7.66 8.01 2.08
C ALA A 100 6.45 8.47 2.89
N VAL A 101 6.35 7.99 4.12
CA VAL A 101 5.35 8.48 5.09
C VAL A 101 5.74 9.88 5.53
N VAL A 102 4.85 10.84 5.30
CA VAL A 102 4.97 12.24 5.73
C VAL A 102 4.42 12.38 7.15
N SER A 103 3.29 11.74 7.44
CA SER A 103 2.67 11.77 8.76
C SER A 103 1.89 10.50 9.04
N ARG A 104 1.89 10.09 10.30
CA ARG A 104 1.00 9.06 10.82
C ARG A 104 0.16 9.71 11.91
N VAL A 105 -1.14 9.74 11.70
CA VAL A 105 -2.10 10.21 12.68
C VAL A 105 -2.72 8.98 13.33
N PRO A 106 -2.27 8.58 14.54
CA PRO A 106 -2.99 7.57 15.31
C PRO A 106 -4.35 8.16 15.67
N MET A 107 -5.40 7.38 15.46
CA MET A 107 -6.72 7.73 15.98
C MET A 107 -6.76 7.22 17.42
N GLU A 108 -6.40 8.07 18.38
CA GLU A 108 -6.53 7.73 19.80
C GLU A 108 -8.00 7.42 20.11
N GLY A 109 -8.19 6.34 20.88
CA GLY A 109 -9.47 5.70 21.13
C GLY A 109 -10.55 6.66 21.62
N ARG A 110 -11.75 6.40 21.13
CA ARG A 110 -12.99 6.89 21.72
C ARG A 110 -13.34 6.09 22.97
#